data_AF-A0AAF0J570-F1
#
_entry.id   AF-A0AAF0J570-F1
#
_cell.length_a   1.000
_cell.length_b   1.000
_cell.length_c   1.000
_cell.angle_alpha   90.00
_cell.angle_beta   90.00
_cell.angle_gamma   90.00
#
_symmetry.space_group_name_H-M   'P 1'
#
loop_
_entity.id
_entity.type
_entity.pdbx_description
1 polymer ?
#
loop_
_entity_poly.entity_id
_entity_poly.type
_entity_poly.pdbx_seq_one_letter_code
_entity_poly.pdbx_strand_id
1 'polypeptide(L)'
;MSGWGSWFTGSEQPNAQGAASGTNFRAVTDEFDQGSLYGPLEPADLEWTCPTYISTETQTWYAVIEDGSFVTCQIIYSPIGIWNPQVQMTFKYSNPKTGKKVWKSVNVSKFKLQDDKRSCQSEIFTVTLKDAADGSQEFDINAKLDDEVQILISFVRPKEALGWKLGNGATGGMSFFGKQGDANAPVVKHRFWPYAKTKGLVVIGGQAIDCTGQGCFVQALQGMRPNLVAARWNFAWFQSPELDGTSALLMELTTTSDYGKVEASGKREPQVVTFGSVTCQGKLVSVVGATRSALQPDDSPSLHSGTRVMHLEKVLDPETGYQVPQSMKCTWDGAALIDGAAAPSTRVTGELVVPLGSPDQVNGLIDKVDILAEIPYVVRKVVNYVAGTKPYIYQTLNEVDLALCLPDALKDGSSEAGPLHVKGTLFEEHTFISE
;
A
#
# COMPACT_ATOMS: atom_id res chain seq x y z
N MET A 1 -2.51 3.88 2.37
CA MET A 1 -3.45 3.02 1.62
C MET A 1 -4.92 3.41 1.76
N SER A 2 -5.28 4.25 2.73
CA SER A 2 -6.68 4.58 2.95
C SER A 2 -6.93 6.08 3.10
N GLY A 3 -7.29 6.72 1.98
CA GLY A 3 -7.93 8.02 2.05
C GLY A 3 -9.42 7.85 2.39
N TRP A 4 -9.73 7.63 3.67
CA TRP A 4 -11.11 7.44 4.15
C TRP A 4 -12.02 8.65 3.91
N GLY A 5 -11.44 9.84 3.69
CA GLY A 5 -12.15 11.07 3.30
C GLY A 5 -13.24 10.87 2.25
N SER A 6 -13.03 9.93 1.31
CA SER A 6 -13.98 9.65 0.23
C SER A 6 -15.18 8.78 0.60
N TRP A 7 -15.17 8.11 1.75
CA TRP A 7 -16.30 7.31 2.26
C TRP A 7 -17.43 8.21 2.77
N PHE A 8 -17.16 9.49 2.97
CA PHE A 8 -17.98 10.40 3.77
C PHE A 8 -19.07 11.16 2.98
N THR A 9 -19.43 10.76 1.75
CA THR A 9 -20.56 11.41 1.05
C THR A 9 -21.47 10.45 0.28
N GLY A 10 -22.78 10.73 0.34
CA GLY A 10 -23.86 9.89 -0.17
C GLY A 10 -24.20 10.09 -1.65
N SER A 11 -23.22 10.19 -2.54
CA SER A 11 -23.48 10.12 -3.98
C SER A 11 -23.61 8.66 -4.44
N GLU A 12 -24.71 8.33 -5.11
CA GLU A 12 -24.93 7.01 -5.69
C GLU A 12 -23.99 6.80 -6.89
N GLN A 13 -22.97 5.96 -6.75
CA GLN A 13 -22.38 5.29 -7.91
C GLN A 13 -23.23 4.05 -8.21
N PRO A 14 -23.51 3.74 -9.50
CA PRO A 14 -24.23 2.53 -9.84
C PRO A 14 -23.48 1.32 -9.29
N ASN A 15 -24.15 0.53 -8.44
CA ASN A 15 -23.68 -0.83 -8.18
C ASN A 15 -23.62 -1.56 -9.52
N ALA A 16 -22.78 -2.59 -9.62
CA ALA A 16 -22.82 -3.49 -10.76
C ALA A 16 -24.10 -4.37 -10.72
N GLN A 17 -25.27 -3.75 -10.59
CA GLN A 17 -26.58 -4.36 -10.68
C GLN A 17 -26.89 -4.66 -12.15
N GLY A 18 -26.23 -5.69 -12.66
CA GLY A 18 -26.61 -6.39 -13.87
C GLY A 18 -26.47 -7.88 -13.61
N ALA A 19 -27.48 -8.65 -14.03
CA ALA A 19 -27.45 -10.11 -13.96
C ALA A 19 -26.09 -10.67 -14.39
N ALA A 20 -25.62 -11.70 -13.68
CA ALA A 20 -24.31 -12.34 -13.83
C ALA A 20 -23.98 -12.77 -15.28
N SER A 21 -23.48 -11.85 -16.11
CA SER A 21 -23.02 -12.17 -17.45
C SER A 21 -21.74 -11.39 -17.77
N GLY A 22 -20.60 -11.98 -17.42
CA GLY A 22 -19.28 -11.57 -17.93
C GLY A 22 -18.30 -11.03 -16.88
N THR A 23 -17.02 -11.24 -17.18
CA THR A 23 -15.87 -10.63 -16.51
C THR A 23 -15.97 -9.11 -16.59
N ASN A 24 -15.81 -8.44 -15.44
CA ASN A 24 -15.85 -6.98 -15.30
C ASN A 24 -14.72 -6.45 -14.41
N PHE A 25 -13.70 -7.26 -14.19
CA PHE A 25 -12.49 -6.88 -13.50
C PHE A 25 -11.30 -7.39 -14.28
N ARG A 26 -10.32 -6.51 -14.50
CA ARG A 26 -9.04 -6.85 -15.13
C ARG A 26 -7.94 -6.53 -14.13
N ALA A 27 -7.31 -7.58 -13.61
CA ALA A 27 -6.22 -7.42 -12.67
C ALA A 27 -4.99 -6.91 -13.40
N VAL A 28 -4.22 -6.03 -12.75
CA VAL A 28 -2.96 -5.52 -13.31
C VAL A 28 -1.99 -6.64 -13.69
N THR A 29 -2.00 -7.76 -12.97
CA THR A 29 -1.09 -8.89 -13.22
C THR A 29 -1.48 -9.73 -14.44
N ASP A 30 -2.69 -9.56 -14.99
CA ASP A 30 -3.11 -10.30 -16.18
C ASP A 30 -2.63 -9.65 -17.48
N GLU A 31 -2.22 -8.38 -17.44
CA GLU A 31 -1.80 -7.61 -18.62
C GLU A 31 -0.31 -7.83 -18.96
N PHE A 32 0.47 -8.44 -18.06
CA PHE A 32 1.92 -8.55 -18.19
C PHE A 32 2.43 -9.94 -17.81
N ASP A 33 3.35 -10.47 -18.60
CA ASP A 33 4.08 -11.70 -18.26
C ASP A 33 5.01 -11.46 -17.06
N GLN A 34 5.37 -12.53 -16.34
CA GLN A 34 6.24 -12.47 -15.16
C GLN A 34 7.60 -11.81 -15.43
N GLY A 35 8.14 -11.97 -16.65
CA GLY A 35 9.39 -11.33 -17.08
C GLY A 35 9.27 -9.84 -17.42
N SER A 36 8.07 -9.25 -17.32
CA SER A 36 7.78 -7.86 -17.70
C SER A 36 7.00 -7.10 -16.62
N LEU A 37 6.99 -7.60 -15.38
CA LEU A 37 6.31 -6.94 -14.25
C LEU A 37 7.01 -5.68 -13.78
N TYR A 38 8.32 -5.54 -14.00
CA TYR A 38 9.02 -4.30 -13.70
C TYR A 38 8.73 -3.24 -14.77
N GLY A 39 7.97 -2.22 -14.38
CA GLY A 39 7.86 -0.96 -15.10
C GLY A 39 8.59 0.16 -14.33
N PRO A 40 9.63 0.81 -14.89
CA PRO A 40 10.25 1.96 -14.25
C PRO A 40 9.24 3.09 -14.07
N LEU A 41 9.42 3.88 -13.01
CA LEU A 41 8.68 5.13 -12.87
C LEU A 41 9.23 6.19 -13.80
N GLU A 42 8.37 6.70 -14.68
CA GLU A 42 8.62 7.93 -15.43
C GLU A 42 8.16 9.14 -14.62
N PRO A 43 8.65 10.37 -14.88
CA PRO A 43 8.18 11.56 -14.16
C PRO A 43 6.65 11.68 -14.15
N ALA A 44 6.00 11.43 -15.30
CA ALA A 44 4.55 11.48 -15.44
C ALA A 44 3.79 10.48 -14.53
N ASP A 45 4.43 9.38 -14.12
CA ASP A 45 3.80 8.40 -13.24
C ASP A 45 3.55 8.93 -11.82
N LEU A 46 4.38 9.87 -11.38
CA LEU A 46 4.33 10.46 -10.03
C LEU A 46 3.54 11.77 -9.97
N GLU A 47 3.03 12.25 -11.11
CA GLU A 47 2.18 13.44 -11.13
C GLU A 47 0.87 13.18 -10.36
N TRP A 48 0.44 14.16 -9.58
CA TRP A 48 -0.91 14.20 -9.04
C TRP A 48 -1.91 14.31 -10.19
N THR A 49 -2.86 13.38 -10.22
CA THR A 49 -3.93 13.39 -11.22
C THR A 49 -5.00 14.42 -10.90
N CYS A 50 -5.24 14.71 -9.62
CA CYS A 50 -6.29 15.63 -9.14
C CYS A 50 -7.63 15.39 -9.86
N PRO A 51 -8.17 14.16 -9.79
CA PRO A 51 -9.35 13.76 -10.55
C PRO A 51 -10.56 14.61 -10.19
N THR A 52 -11.48 14.81 -11.13
CA THR A 52 -12.71 15.60 -10.93
C THR A 52 -13.95 14.73 -10.68
N TYR A 53 -13.79 13.41 -10.63
CA TYR A 53 -14.85 12.42 -10.39
C TYR A 53 -14.64 11.72 -9.05
N ILE A 54 -15.69 11.06 -8.51
CA ILE A 54 -15.65 10.37 -7.22
C ILE A 54 -14.47 9.39 -7.17
N SER A 55 -13.46 9.75 -6.39
CA SER A 55 -12.20 9.03 -6.30
C SER A 55 -11.39 9.48 -5.09
N THR A 56 -10.30 8.78 -4.84
CA THR A 56 -9.31 9.12 -3.81
C THR A 56 -7.93 8.99 -4.40
N GLU A 57 -7.17 10.07 -4.42
CA GLU A 57 -5.74 10.02 -4.71
C GLU A 57 -4.95 10.25 -3.43
N THR A 58 -3.92 9.44 -3.20
CA THR A 58 -3.07 9.55 -2.02
C THR A 58 -1.60 9.47 -2.39
N GLN A 59 -0.80 10.21 -1.63
CA GLN A 59 0.64 9.99 -1.50
C GLN A 59 0.90 9.66 -0.04
N THR A 60 1.50 8.50 0.23
CA THR A 60 1.78 8.01 1.58
C THR A 60 3.26 7.68 1.71
N TRP A 61 3.92 8.27 2.70
CA TRP A 61 5.29 7.98 3.07
C TRP A 61 5.31 7.27 4.42
N TYR A 62 5.96 6.11 4.47
CA TYR A 62 6.07 5.26 5.64
C TYR A 62 7.53 5.18 6.07
N ALA A 63 7.80 5.31 7.37
CA ALA A 63 9.15 5.17 7.92
C ALA A 63 9.15 4.34 9.20
N VAL A 64 10.21 3.55 9.37
CA VAL A 64 10.63 3.02 10.67
C VAL A 64 11.97 3.66 10.98
N ILE A 65 12.01 4.41 12.09
CA ILE A 65 13.20 5.17 12.49
C ILE A 65 14.08 4.32 13.41
N GLU A 66 15.33 4.74 13.64
CA GLU A 66 16.35 3.94 14.35
C GLU A 66 15.91 3.46 15.75
N ASP A 67 15.05 4.23 16.44
CA ASP A 67 14.54 3.82 17.75
C ASP A 67 13.44 2.74 17.69
N GLY A 68 13.02 2.33 16.49
CA GLY A 68 11.96 1.37 16.22
C GLY A 68 10.56 1.98 16.10
N SER A 69 10.43 3.31 16.19
CA SER A 69 9.13 3.97 16.02
C SER A 69 8.68 3.96 14.57
N PHE A 70 7.37 3.83 14.39
CA PHE A 70 6.70 3.98 13.12
C PHE A 70 6.25 5.41 12.91
N VAL A 71 6.49 5.95 11.71
CA VAL A 71 6.10 7.30 11.30
C VAL A 71 5.42 7.23 9.93
N THR A 72 4.28 7.91 9.78
CA THR A 72 3.67 8.11 8.46
C THR A 72 3.28 9.55 8.23
N CYS A 73 3.47 9.98 6.98
CA CYS A 73 2.89 11.19 6.43
C CYS A 73 2.01 10.78 5.26
N GLN A 74 0.81 11.32 5.18
CA GLN A 74 -0.10 11.04 4.07
C GLN A 74 -0.79 12.31 3.62
N ILE A 75 -0.85 12.52 2.30
CA ILE A 75 -1.75 13.48 1.68
C ILE A 75 -2.88 12.70 1.01
N ILE A 76 -4.11 13.13 1.27
CA ILE A 76 -5.32 12.59 0.65
C ILE A 76 -5.97 13.72 -0.14
N TYR A 77 -6.15 13.51 -1.44
CA TYR A 77 -6.94 14.36 -2.31
C TYR A 77 -8.25 13.64 -2.65
N SER A 78 -9.38 14.27 -2.36
CA SER A 78 -10.69 13.75 -2.72
C SER A 78 -11.57 14.86 -3.32
N PRO A 79 -12.03 14.75 -4.57
CA PRO A 79 -12.85 15.77 -5.24
C PRO A 79 -14.31 15.80 -4.76
N ILE A 80 -14.60 15.20 -3.62
CA ILE A 80 -15.94 14.85 -3.16
C ILE A 80 -16.67 16.02 -2.44
N GLY A 81 -16.12 17.24 -2.48
CA GLY A 81 -16.78 18.43 -1.94
C GLY A 81 -17.74 19.10 -2.93
N ILE A 82 -18.84 19.67 -2.41
CA ILE A 82 -19.92 20.34 -3.20
C ILE A 82 -19.39 21.52 -4.05
N TRP A 83 -18.23 22.10 -3.70
CA TRP A 83 -17.67 23.28 -4.38
C TRP A 83 -16.17 23.24 -4.65
N ASN A 84 -15.39 22.38 -3.97
CA ASN A 84 -13.93 22.26 -4.09
C ASN A 84 -13.48 20.86 -3.62
N PRO A 85 -12.33 20.35 -4.09
CA PRO A 85 -11.75 19.13 -3.55
C PRO A 85 -11.42 19.28 -2.07
N GLN A 86 -11.65 18.23 -1.30
CA GLN A 86 -11.19 18.10 0.09
C GLN A 86 -9.78 17.51 0.07
N VAL A 87 -8.83 18.26 0.61
CA VAL A 87 -7.46 17.79 0.78
C VAL A 87 -7.16 17.67 2.26
N GLN A 88 -6.52 16.57 2.66
CA GLN A 88 -6.15 16.29 4.04
C GLN A 88 -4.68 15.93 4.12
N MET A 89 -4.03 16.35 5.20
CA MET A 89 -2.75 15.78 5.62
C MET A 89 -2.96 14.99 6.91
N THR A 90 -2.51 13.73 6.90
CA THR A 90 -2.54 12.84 8.05
C THR A 90 -1.10 12.52 8.47
N PHE A 91 -0.87 12.49 9.79
CA PHE A 91 0.39 12.11 10.39
C PHE A 91 0.13 11.08 11.50
N LYS A 92 0.87 9.98 11.48
CA LYS A 92 0.90 9.01 12.60
C LYS A 92 2.33 8.83 13.10
N TYR A 93 2.46 8.74 14.41
CA TYR A 93 3.67 8.32 15.12
C TYR A 93 3.29 7.26 16.15
N SER A 94 4.03 6.16 16.19
CA SER A 94 3.86 5.11 17.21
C SER A 94 5.22 4.59 17.65
N ASN A 95 5.51 4.68 18.94
CA ASN A 95 6.73 4.11 19.51
C ASN A 95 6.37 2.84 20.30
N PRO A 96 6.74 1.64 19.82
CA PRO A 96 6.36 0.38 20.46
C PRO A 96 7.01 0.17 21.83
N LYS A 97 8.18 0.79 22.08
CA LYS A 97 8.92 0.65 23.35
C LYS A 97 8.30 1.46 24.49
N THR A 98 7.70 2.61 24.18
CA THR A 98 7.09 3.52 25.15
C THR A 98 5.57 3.50 25.16
N GLY A 99 4.95 2.94 24.11
CA GLY A 99 3.50 2.99 23.90
C GLY A 99 2.98 4.37 23.46
N LYS A 100 3.86 5.35 23.21
CA LYS A 100 3.46 6.69 22.76
C LYS A 100 2.87 6.60 21.35
N LYS A 101 1.62 7.06 21.21
CA LYS A 101 0.91 7.16 19.92
C LYS A 101 0.45 8.59 19.70
N VAL A 102 0.67 9.11 18.50
CA VAL A 102 0.17 10.42 18.06
C VAL A 102 -0.45 10.26 16.69
N TRP A 103 -1.67 10.74 16.55
CA TRP A 103 -2.36 10.80 15.27
C TRP A 103 -2.95 12.19 15.09
N LYS A 104 -2.69 12.79 13.93
CA LYS A 104 -3.30 14.05 13.49
C LYS A 104 -3.87 13.85 12.09
N SER A 105 -5.05 14.37 11.84
CA SER A 105 -5.65 14.46 10.51
C SER A 105 -6.25 15.85 10.35
N VAL A 106 -5.72 16.62 9.41
CA VAL A 106 -6.05 18.03 9.24
C VAL A 106 -6.54 18.26 7.82
N ASN A 107 -7.75 18.79 7.68
CA ASN A 107 -8.22 19.32 6.40
C ASN A 107 -7.41 20.57 6.06
N VAL A 108 -6.91 20.67 4.84
CA VAL A 108 -6.08 21.80 4.40
C VAL A 108 -6.82 22.62 3.35
N SER A 109 -6.49 23.89 3.31
CA SER A 109 -6.92 24.83 2.29
C SER A 109 -5.72 25.32 1.45
N LYS A 110 -6.02 26.01 0.34
CA LYS A 110 -5.03 26.50 -0.65
C LYS A 110 -4.10 25.41 -1.21
N PHE A 111 -4.60 24.18 -1.34
CA PHE A 111 -3.85 23.13 -2.03
C PHE A 111 -3.58 23.52 -3.48
N LYS A 112 -2.33 23.37 -3.91
CA LYS A 112 -1.89 23.58 -5.28
C LYS A 112 -0.76 22.62 -5.63
N LEU A 113 -0.70 22.25 -6.90
CA LEU A 113 0.45 21.57 -7.47
C LEU A 113 1.52 22.61 -7.82
N GLN A 114 2.79 22.20 -7.75
CA GLN A 114 3.89 22.97 -8.34
C GLN A 114 4.03 22.64 -9.83
N ASP A 115 4.95 23.29 -10.54
CA ASP A 115 5.09 23.18 -11.99
C ASP A 115 5.36 21.74 -12.47
N ASP A 116 6.05 20.94 -11.65
CA ASP A 116 6.37 19.54 -11.93
C ASP A 116 5.19 18.58 -11.74
N LYS A 117 4.07 19.05 -11.15
CA LYS A 117 2.88 18.29 -10.72
C LYS A 117 3.13 17.10 -9.79
N ARG A 118 4.38 16.81 -9.42
CA ARG A 118 4.79 15.77 -8.48
C ARG A 118 4.95 16.34 -7.07
N SER A 119 5.26 17.63 -6.99
CA SER A 119 5.34 18.45 -5.79
C SER A 119 4.02 19.18 -5.54
N CYS A 120 3.69 19.41 -4.27
CA CYS A 120 2.45 20.09 -3.88
C CYS A 120 2.64 20.95 -2.63
N GLN A 121 1.73 21.90 -2.42
CA GLN A 121 1.76 22.83 -1.31
C GLN A 121 0.34 23.13 -0.84
N SER A 122 0.18 23.35 0.46
CA SER A 122 -0.99 23.96 1.08
C SER A 122 -0.56 25.12 1.99
N GLU A 123 -1.49 25.67 2.77
CA GLU A 123 -1.14 26.66 3.80
C GLU A 123 -0.36 26.09 5.00
N ILE A 124 -0.43 24.77 5.24
CA ILE A 124 0.21 24.13 6.39
C ILE A 124 1.36 23.18 6.03
N PHE A 125 1.51 22.83 4.75
CA PHE A 125 2.57 21.94 4.30
C PHE A 125 3.15 22.31 2.93
N THR A 126 4.38 21.86 2.69
CA THR A 126 5.01 21.78 1.37
C THR A 126 5.62 20.39 1.22
N VAL A 127 5.35 19.74 0.07
CA VAL A 127 6.05 18.53 -0.36
C VAL A 127 6.75 18.83 -1.67
N THR A 128 8.07 18.64 -1.68
CA THR A 128 8.92 18.89 -2.85
C THR A 128 9.63 17.61 -3.27
N LEU A 129 9.46 17.20 -4.52
CA LEU A 129 10.25 16.14 -5.14
C LEU A 129 11.48 16.75 -5.83
N LYS A 130 12.65 16.21 -5.52
CA LYS A 130 13.93 16.58 -6.15
C LYS A 130 14.48 15.39 -6.91
N ASP A 131 14.92 15.64 -8.13
CA ASP A 131 15.67 14.69 -8.95
C ASP A 131 17.16 15.05 -8.90
N ALA A 132 18.01 14.11 -8.45
CA ALA A 132 19.45 14.30 -8.45
C ALA A 132 20.08 13.81 -9.75
N ALA A 133 21.23 14.41 -10.11
CA ALA A 133 21.95 14.07 -11.34
C ALA A 133 22.48 12.61 -11.37
N ASP A 134 22.63 11.98 -10.20
CA ASP A 134 23.05 10.58 -10.07
C ASP A 134 21.90 9.57 -10.20
N GLY A 135 20.65 10.04 -10.39
CA GLY A 135 19.46 9.20 -10.51
C GLY A 135 18.75 8.92 -9.18
N SER A 136 19.28 9.40 -8.05
CA SER A 136 18.56 9.39 -6.78
C SER A 136 17.43 10.43 -6.78
N GLN A 137 16.42 10.21 -5.95
CA GLN A 137 15.29 11.13 -5.80
C GLN A 137 15.01 11.39 -4.32
N GLU A 138 14.55 12.59 -3.99
CA GLU A 138 14.27 13.00 -2.60
C GLU A 138 12.91 13.70 -2.51
N PHE A 139 12.01 13.18 -1.67
CA PHE A 139 10.86 13.95 -1.20
C PHE A 139 11.22 14.68 0.08
N ASP A 140 11.11 16.00 0.10
CA ASP A 140 11.12 16.80 1.32
C ASP A 140 9.69 17.12 1.75
N ILE A 141 9.36 16.79 3.00
CA ILE A 141 8.05 17.05 3.60
C ILE A 141 8.24 18.02 4.76
N ASN A 142 7.69 19.22 4.59
CA ASN A 142 7.64 20.23 5.65
C ASN A 142 6.18 20.53 5.99
N ALA A 143 5.76 20.36 7.23
CA ALA A 143 4.42 20.68 7.67
C ALA A 143 4.35 21.15 9.12
N LYS A 144 3.38 22.04 9.42
CA LYS A 144 2.97 22.38 10.79
C LYS A 144 1.47 22.06 10.91
N LEU A 145 1.14 20.92 11.51
CA LEU A 145 -0.25 20.47 11.62
C LEU A 145 -1.03 21.23 12.70
N ASP A 146 -0.35 21.54 13.81
CA ASP A 146 -0.83 22.40 14.90
C ASP A 146 0.38 22.86 15.74
N ASP A 147 0.16 23.34 16.97
CA ASP A 147 1.25 23.73 17.87
C ASP A 147 1.97 22.54 18.51
N GLU A 148 1.43 21.32 18.40
CA GLU A 148 2.01 20.11 18.94
C GLU A 148 2.86 19.36 17.92
N VAL A 149 2.48 19.35 16.63
CA VAL A 149 3.09 18.52 15.59
C VAL A 149 3.67 19.35 14.44
N GLN A 150 4.99 19.29 14.29
CA GLN A 150 5.74 19.83 13.15
C GLN A 150 6.57 18.73 12.50
N ILE A 151 6.60 18.68 11.17
CA ILE A 151 7.21 17.62 10.37
C ILE A 151 8.25 18.27 9.46
N LEU A 152 9.49 17.79 9.52
CA LEU A 152 10.60 18.18 8.67
C LEU A 152 11.39 16.91 8.29
N ILE A 153 10.82 16.08 7.42
CA ILE A 153 11.39 14.77 7.06
C ILE A 153 11.69 14.73 5.57
N SER A 154 12.82 14.15 5.19
CA SER A 154 13.16 13.81 3.82
C SER A 154 13.18 12.29 3.61
N PHE A 155 12.65 11.84 2.48
CA PHE A 155 12.74 10.46 1.99
C PHE A 155 13.63 10.43 0.76
N VAL A 156 14.82 9.83 0.88
CA VAL A 156 15.83 9.76 -0.17
C VAL A 156 15.85 8.35 -0.75
N ARG A 157 15.38 8.18 -1.99
CA ARG A 157 15.48 6.93 -2.75
C ARG A 157 16.83 6.86 -3.47
N PRO A 158 17.71 5.90 -3.12
CA PRO A 158 18.94 5.64 -3.88
C PRO A 158 18.64 5.27 -5.34
N LYS A 159 19.59 5.53 -6.24
CA LYS A 159 19.41 5.24 -7.67
C LYS A 159 19.19 3.75 -7.95
N GLU A 160 19.80 2.87 -7.15
CA GLU A 160 19.68 1.41 -7.29
C GLU A 160 18.36 0.86 -6.73
N ALA A 161 17.74 1.57 -5.79
CA ALA A 161 16.41 1.26 -5.28
C ALA A 161 15.35 1.78 -6.25
N LEU A 162 15.32 1.20 -7.45
CA LEU A 162 14.46 1.63 -8.56
C LEU A 162 13.00 1.74 -8.09
N GLY A 163 12.38 2.90 -8.33
CA GLY A 163 10.94 3.05 -8.18
C GLY A 163 10.21 2.30 -9.29
N TRP A 164 9.04 1.75 -8.99
CA TRP A 164 8.33 0.89 -9.95
C TRP A 164 6.81 1.06 -9.97
N LYS A 165 6.23 0.65 -11.09
CA LYS A 165 4.82 0.31 -11.32
C LYS A 165 4.75 -1.09 -11.90
N LEU A 166 3.66 -1.83 -11.66
CA LEU A 166 3.54 -3.18 -12.20
C LEU A 166 3.27 -3.13 -13.70
N GLY A 167 4.25 -3.52 -14.51
CA GLY A 167 4.18 -3.50 -15.96
C GLY A 167 4.47 -2.13 -16.58
N ASN A 168 4.82 -2.17 -17.86
CA ASN A 168 5.25 -1.00 -18.63
C ASN A 168 4.08 -0.21 -19.25
N GLY A 169 4.38 1.01 -19.70
CA GLY A 169 3.47 1.81 -20.50
C GLY A 169 2.35 2.51 -19.70
N ALA A 170 1.33 2.95 -20.43
CA ALA A 170 0.26 3.80 -19.91
C ALA A 170 -0.70 3.08 -18.95
N THR A 171 -0.87 1.76 -19.08
CA THR A 171 -1.70 0.94 -18.17
C THR A 171 -0.89 0.33 -17.02
N GLY A 172 0.43 0.53 -16.99
CA GLY A 172 1.29 0.04 -15.92
C GLY A 172 0.77 0.45 -14.54
N GLY A 173 0.68 -0.52 -13.64
CA GLY A 173 0.21 -0.38 -12.26
C GLY A 173 -1.30 -0.16 -12.12
N MET A 174 -2.11 -0.42 -13.15
CA MET A 174 -3.57 -0.20 -13.16
C MET A 174 -4.37 -1.51 -13.17
N SER A 175 -5.33 -1.64 -12.25
CA SER A 175 -6.42 -2.63 -12.35
C SER A 175 -7.71 -1.92 -12.73
N PHE A 176 -8.49 -2.50 -13.64
CA PHE A 176 -9.68 -1.87 -14.22
C PHE A 176 -10.96 -2.55 -13.73
N PHE A 177 -11.91 -1.75 -13.25
CA PHE A 177 -13.22 -2.16 -12.75
C PHE A 177 -14.29 -1.94 -13.83
N GLY A 178 -14.20 -2.69 -14.92
CA GLY A 178 -15.14 -2.61 -16.03
C GLY A 178 -14.93 -3.71 -17.05
N LYS A 179 -15.82 -3.77 -18.05
CA LYS A 179 -15.67 -4.71 -19.17
C LYS A 179 -14.46 -4.30 -20.04
N GLN A 180 -13.91 -5.26 -20.77
CA GLN A 180 -12.87 -4.97 -21.75
C GLN A 180 -13.37 -3.94 -22.78
N GLY A 181 -12.55 -2.95 -23.09
CA GLY A 181 -12.89 -1.87 -24.03
C GLY A 181 -13.69 -0.71 -23.42
N ASP A 182 -14.05 -0.77 -22.13
CA ASP A 182 -14.68 0.36 -21.44
C ASP A 182 -13.65 1.45 -21.13
N ALA A 183 -13.68 2.54 -21.90
CA ALA A 183 -12.81 3.69 -21.73
C ALA A 183 -13.05 4.47 -20.44
N ASN A 184 -14.21 4.28 -19.79
CA ASN A 184 -14.60 4.96 -18.56
C ASN A 184 -14.50 4.06 -17.32
N ALA A 185 -13.93 2.86 -17.46
CA ALA A 185 -13.79 1.92 -16.35
C ALA A 185 -13.02 2.58 -15.19
N PRO A 186 -13.56 2.58 -13.95
CA PRO A 186 -12.80 3.00 -12.78
C PRO A 186 -11.49 2.23 -12.65
N VAL A 187 -10.45 2.93 -12.21
CA VAL A 187 -9.09 2.39 -12.12
C VAL A 187 -8.58 2.44 -10.69
N VAL A 188 -7.91 1.36 -10.29
CA VAL A 188 -7.02 1.36 -9.13
C VAL A 188 -5.58 1.40 -9.63
N LYS A 189 -4.85 2.47 -9.31
CA LYS A 189 -3.47 2.72 -9.77
C LYS A 189 -2.52 2.76 -8.58
N HIS A 190 -1.37 2.10 -8.68
CA HIS A 190 -0.30 2.20 -7.67
C HIS A 190 1.08 2.51 -8.27
N ARG A 191 1.89 3.28 -7.53
CA ARG A 191 3.31 3.60 -7.80
C ARG A 191 4.12 3.47 -6.52
N PHE A 192 5.33 2.94 -6.62
CA PHE A 192 6.12 2.56 -5.45
C PHE A 192 7.53 3.12 -5.47
N TRP A 193 7.96 3.65 -4.34
CA TRP A 193 9.37 3.58 -3.96
C TRP A 193 9.49 2.46 -2.93
N PRO A 194 10.15 1.34 -3.29
CA PRO A 194 10.20 0.17 -2.41
C PRO A 194 11.11 0.38 -1.20
N TYR A 195 12.02 1.34 -1.30
CA TYR A 195 13.02 1.65 -0.31
C TYR A 195 13.45 3.11 -0.43
N ALA A 196 13.64 3.75 0.71
CA ALA A 196 14.22 5.07 0.86
C ALA A 196 14.96 5.12 2.21
N LYS A 197 16.00 5.95 2.29
CA LYS A 197 16.57 6.38 3.56
C LYS A 197 15.79 7.60 4.04
N THR A 198 15.53 7.67 5.33
CA THR A 198 14.85 8.82 5.95
C THR A 198 15.84 9.63 6.76
N LYS A 199 15.62 10.94 6.84
CA LYS A 199 16.41 11.89 7.64
C LYS A 199 15.54 13.09 8.02
N GLY A 200 15.99 13.85 9.01
CA GLY A 200 15.30 15.04 9.48
C GLY A 200 14.66 14.80 10.85
N LEU A 201 13.58 15.51 11.15
CA LEU A 201 12.95 15.43 12.46
C LEU A 201 11.44 15.66 12.42
N VAL A 202 10.77 15.17 13.46
CA VAL A 202 9.41 15.59 13.84
C VAL A 202 9.48 16.21 15.22
N VAL A 203 8.80 17.33 15.43
CA VAL A 203 8.56 17.88 16.76
C VAL A 203 7.19 17.42 17.23
N ILE A 204 7.11 16.74 18.38
CA ILE A 204 5.87 16.29 19.02
C ILE A 204 5.83 16.83 20.46
N GLY A 205 4.93 17.76 20.75
CA GLY A 205 4.78 18.35 22.08
C GLY A 205 6.05 19.05 22.56
N GLY A 206 6.77 19.72 21.65
CA GLY A 206 8.04 20.38 21.92
C GLY A 206 9.27 19.47 21.92
N GLN A 207 9.11 18.15 21.82
CA GLN A 207 10.21 17.19 21.72
C GLN A 207 10.56 16.94 20.25
N ALA A 208 11.81 17.22 19.86
CA ALA A 208 12.33 16.81 18.56
C ALA A 208 12.69 15.31 18.58
N ILE A 209 12.19 14.58 17.60
CA ILE A 209 12.43 13.16 17.36
C ILE A 209 13.18 13.05 16.03
N ASP A 210 14.41 12.52 16.08
CA ASP A 210 15.20 12.23 14.88
C ASP A 210 14.48 11.18 14.03
N CYS A 211 14.29 11.48 12.76
CA CYS A 211 13.61 10.63 11.80
C CYS A 211 14.58 9.94 10.84
N THR A 212 15.80 9.67 11.30
CA THR A 212 16.76 8.82 10.60
C THR A 212 16.30 7.35 10.64
N GLY A 213 16.31 6.68 9.48
CA GLY A 213 15.86 5.29 9.36
C GLY A 213 15.58 4.86 7.93
N GLN A 214 14.67 3.89 7.76
CA GLN A 214 14.25 3.35 6.46
C GLN A 214 12.78 3.65 6.18
N GLY A 215 12.45 3.84 4.91
CA GLY A 215 11.09 4.14 4.49
C GLY A 215 10.71 3.59 3.13
N CYS A 216 9.43 3.71 2.82
CA CYS A 216 8.88 3.46 1.48
C CYS A 216 7.85 4.55 1.14
N PHE A 217 7.53 4.66 -0.15
CA PHE A 217 6.52 5.57 -0.64
C PHE A 217 5.53 4.85 -1.55
N VAL A 218 4.26 5.17 -1.36
CA VAL A 218 3.14 4.65 -2.17
C VAL A 218 2.29 5.82 -2.64
N GLN A 219 2.16 5.96 -3.96
CA GLN A 219 1.08 6.76 -4.56
C GLN A 219 -0.02 5.84 -5.02
N ALA A 220 -1.25 6.13 -4.64
CA ALA A 220 -2.42 5.34 -5.01
C ALA A 220 -3.54 6.24 -5.53
N LEU A 221 -4.22 5.81 -6.61
CA LEU A 221 -5.48 6.37 -7.05
C LEU A 221 -6.53 5.27 -7.01
N GLN A 222 -7.63 5.51 -6.30
CA GLN A 222 -8.82 4.68 -6.28
C GLN A 222 -9.93 5.44 -7.01
N GLY A 223 -10.24 5.01 -8.23
CA GLY A 223 -11.18 5.69 -9.14
C GLY A 223 -12.66 5.50 -8.81
N MET A 224 -13.00 4.98 -7.63
CA MET A 224 -14.36 4.76 -7.15
C MET A 224 -14.38 4.73 -5.62
N ARG A 225 -15.58 4.67 -5.03
CA ARG A 225 -15.72 4.55 -3.57
C ARG A 225 -14.97 3.32 -3.06
N PRO A 226 -14.16 3.41 -1.99
CA PRO A 226 -13.27 2.29 -1.66
C PRO A 226 -13.99 1.03 -1.21
N ASN A 227 -15.22 1.14 -0.69
CA ASN A 227 -16.07 -0.01 -0.37
C ASN A 227 -16.59 -0.76 -1.60
N LEU A 228 -16.46 -0.20 -2.80
CA LEU A 228 -16.74 -0.89 -4.06
C LEU A 228 -15.47 -1.49 -4.67
N VAL A 229 -14.30 -0.95 -4.33
CA VAL A 229 -13.00 -1.44 -4.85
C VAL A 229 -12.69 -2.82 -4.32
N ALA A 230 -12.83 -3.02 -3.01
CA ALA A 230 -12.40 -4.25 -2.37
C ALA A 230 -13.24 -4.59 -1.15
N ALA A 231 -13.39 -5.89 -0.94
CA ALA A 231 -13.90 -6.51 0.28
C ALA A 231 -12.84 -6.53 1.39
N ARG A 232 -11.57 -6.68 1.01
CA ARG A 232 -10.43 -6.81 1.92
C ARG A 232 -9.15 -6.27 1.29
N TRP A 233 -8.26 -5.73 2.10
CA TRP A 233 -6.90 -5.34 1.70
C TRP A 233 -5.85 -5.92 2.65
N ASN A 234 -4.68 -6.26 2.12
CA ASN A 234 -3.48 -6.48 2.90
C ASN A 234 -2.35 -5.57 2.39
N PHE A 235 -1.57 -5.01 3.30
CA PHE A 235 -0.31 -4.33 3.03
C PHE A 235 0.73 -4.92 3.97
N ALA A 236 1.87 -5.34 3.44
CA ALA A 236 2.99 -5.84 4.22
C ALA A 236 4.24 -5.11 3.76
N TRP A 237 4.95 -4.47 4.66
CA TRP A 237 6.20 -3.77 4.38
C TRP A 237 7.24 -4.15 5.44
N PHE A 238 8.09 -5.11 5.07
CA PHE A 238 9.26 -5.51 5.84
C PHE A 238 10.41 -4.56 5.54
N GLN A 239 11.16 -4.18 6.57
CA GLN A 239 12.39 -3.41 6.47
C GLN A 239 13.46 -3.95 7.41
N SER A 240 14.72 -3.87 6.99
CA SER A 240 15.88 -4.20 7.81
C SER A 240 17.10 -3.37 7.39
N PRO A 241 17.90 -2.85 8.33
CA PRO A 241 19.20 -2.26 8.03
C PRO A 241 20.25 -3.32 7.65
N GLU A 242 20.00 -4.61 7.88
CA GLU A 242 20.89 -5.69 7.46
C GLU A 242 21.05 -5.74 5.93
N LEU A 243 22.18 -6.29 5.48
CA LEU A 243 22.57 -6.37 4.07
C LEU A 243 22.46 -4.99 3.39
N ASP A 244 23.04 -3.94 3.98
CA ASP A 244 23.03 -2.55 3.50
C ASP A 244 21.65 -1.96 3.17
N GLY A 245 20.59 -2.58 3.71
CA GLY A 245 19.20 -2.19 3.51
C GLY A 245 18.42 -3.22 2.71
N THR A 246 17.54 -3.92 3.39
CA THR A 246 16.57 -4.86 2.83
C THR A 246 15.17 -4.32 3.04
N SER A 247 14.33 -4.39 2.00
CA SER A 247 12.92 -4.05 2.07
C SER A 247 12.12 -5.04 1.23
N ALA A 248 11.03 -5.58 1.77
CA ALA A 248 10.14 -6.44 1.02
C ALA A 248 8.71 -5.96 1.24
N LEU A 249 8.05 -5.57 0.15
CA LEU A 249 6.69 -5.01 0.20
C LEU A 249 5.71 -5.88 -0.58
N LEU A 250 4.50 -6.05 -0.06
CA LEU A 250 3.35 -6.63 -0.74
C LEU A 250 2.12 -5.77 -0.51
N MET A 251 1.29 -5.73 -1.53
CA MET A 251 -0.05 -5.18 -1.51
C MET A 251 -1.00 -6.21 -2.12
N GLU A 252 -2.10 -6.48 -1.44
CA GLU A 252 -3.13 -7.40 -1.87
C GLU A 252 -4.50 -6.77 -1.75
N LEU A 253 -5.32 -6.91 -2.78
CA LEU A 253 -6.73 -6.54 -2.73
C LEU A 253 -7.58 -7.76 -3.06
N THR A 254 -8.67 -7.95 -2.32
CA THR A 254 -9.74 -8.88 -2.68
C THR A 254 -10.92 -8.06 -3.17
N THR A 255 -11.33 -8.22 -4.43
CA THR A 255 -12.48 -7.49 -4.98
C THR A 255 -13.78 -7.85 -4.25
N THR A 256 -14.79 -6.99 -4.34
CA THR A 256 -16.14 -7.33 -3.84
C THR A 256 -16.81 -8.37 -4.76
N SER A 257 -17.93 -8.94 -4.32
CA SER A 257 -18.76 -9.85 -5.14
C SER A 257 -19.23 -9.23 -6.47
N ASP A 258 -19.26 -7.91 -6.55
CA ASP A 258 -19.69 -7.17 -7.73
C ASP A 258 -18.63 -7.17 -8.84
N TYR A 259 -17.36 -7.43 -8.52
CA TYR A 259 -16.24 -7.35 -9.47
C TYR A 259 -15.43 -8.63 -9.50
N GLY A 260 -15.17 -9.15 -10.70
CA GLY A 260 -14.43 -10.39 -10.84
C GLY A 260 -14.36 -10.94 -12.25
N LYS A 261 -13.89 -12.18 -12.35
CA LYS A 261 -13.82 -12.95 -13.59
C LYS A 261 -14.95 -13.97 -13.64
N VAL A 262 -15.46 -14.24 -14.83
CA VAL A 262 -16.33 -15.39 -15.04
C VAL A 262 -15.47 -16.59 -15.35
N GLU A 263 -15.48 -17.56 -14.44
CA GLU A 263 -14.81 -18.85 -14.61
C GLU A 263 -15.73 -19.85 -15.32
N ALA A 264 -15.28 -21.10 -15.46
CA ALA A 264 -16.04 -22.18 -16.10
C ALA A 264 -17.44 -22.41 -15.50
N SER A 265 -17.67 -22.00 -14.25
CA SER A 265 -18.96 -22.08 -13.55
C SER A 265 -20.04 -21.14 -14.11
N GLY A 266 -19.66 -20.18 -14.96
CA GLY A 266 -20.56 -19.17 -15.52
C GLY A 266 -20.95 -18.06 -14.54
N LYS A 267 -20.49 -18.13 -13.29
CA LYS A 267 -20.68 -17.09 -12.26
C LYS A 267 -19.41 -16.23 -12.15
N ARG A 268 -19.62 -14.97 -11.81
CA ARG A 268 -18.52 -14.06 -11.48
C ARG A 268 -17.93 -14.45 -10.14
N GLU A 269 -16.62 -14.61 -10.09
CA GLU A 269 -15.86 -14.89 -8.88
C GLU A 269 -14.98 -13.71 -8.51
N PRO A 270 -15.01 -13.24 -7.26
CA PRO A 270 -14.10 -12.20 -6.79
C PRO A 270 -12.65 -12.63 -6.97
N GLN A 271 -11.76 -11.67 -7.14
CA GLN A 271 -10.35 -11.90 -7.41
C GLN A 271 -9.51 -11.36 -6.26
N VAL A 272 -8.47 -12.11 -5.91
CA VAL A 272 -7.38 -11.65 -5.05
C VAL A 272 -6.21 -11.31 -5.96
N VAL A 273 -5.78 -10.05 -5.93
CA VAL A 273 -4.65 -9.55 -6.73
C VAL A 273 -3.56 -9.11 -5.78
N THR A 274 -2.40 -9.73 -5.91
CA THR A 274 -1.23 -9.47 -5.05
C THR A 274 -0.08 -8.99 -5.92
N PHE A 275 0.61 -7.93 -5.49
CA PHE A 275 1.81 -7.43 -6.14
C PHE A 275 2.75 -6.79 -5.13
N GLY A 276 4.03 -6.73 -5.46
CA GLY A 276 5.03 -6.26 -4.53
C GLY A 276 6.43 -6.23 -5.12
N SER A 277 7.41 -6.08 -4.25
CA SER A 277 8.81 -6.07 -4.65
C SER A 277 9.73 -6.45 -3.50
N VAL A 278 10.95 -6.86 -3.88
CA VAL A 278 12.06 -7.08 -2.95
C VAL A 278 13.21 -6.15 -3.33
N THR A 279 13.74 -5.45 -2.33
CA THR A 279 14.99 -4.69 -2.36
C THR A 279 15.95 -5.34 -1.38
N CYS A 280 17.18 -5.57 -1.80
CA CYS A 280 18.26 -6.13 -0.98
C CYS A 280 19.55 -5.38 -1.32
N GLN A 281 20.42 -5.10 -0.34
CA GLN A 281 21.62 -4.28 -0.55
C GLN A 281 21.31 -2.90 -1.13
N GLY A 282 20.16 -2.33 -0.77
CA GLY A 282 19.66 -1.07 -1.32
C GLY A 282 19.33 -1.10 -2.82
N LYS A 283 19.30 -2.28 -3.46
CA LYS A 283 18.99 -2.46 -4.88
C LYS A 283 17.64 -3.14 -5.05
N LEU A 284 16.80 -2.67 -5.98
CA LEU A 284 15.59 -3.41 -6.36
C LEU A 284 16.01 -4.72 -7.07
N VAL A 285 15.64 -5.86 -6.52
CA VAL A 285 16.02 -7.19 -7.01
C VAL A 285 14.87 -8.00 -7.59
N SER A 286 13.61 -7.63 -7.33
CA SER A 286 12.45 -8.27 -7.96
C SER A 286 11.20 -7.41 -7.84
N VAL A 287 10.35 -7.46 -8.87
CA VAL A 287 8.94 -7.05 -8.82
C VAL A 287 8.09 -8.30 -9.03
N VAL A 288 7.12 -8.51 -8.16
CA VAL A 288 6.34 -9.75 -8.10
C VAL A 288 4.84 -9.46 -8.27
N GLY A 289 4.10 -10.43 -8.79
CA GLY A 289 2.66 -10.30 -8.97
C GLY A 289 1.97 -11.62 -9.27
N ALA A 290 0.79 -11.80 -8.69
CA ALA A 290 -0.08 -12.95 -8.90
C ALA A 290 -1.55 -12.57 -8.77
N THR A 291 -2.43 -13.37 -9.39
CA THR A 291 -3.89 -13.26 -9.22
C THR A 291 -4.49 -14.63 -8.95
N ARG A 292 -5.53 -14.71 -8.12
CA ARG A 292 -6.30 -15.93 -7.89
C ARG A 292 -7.77 -15.63 -7.66
N SER A 293 -8.64 -16.63 -7.82
CA SER A 293 -10.03 -16.51 -7.36
C SER A 293 -10.05 -16.49 -5.83
N ALA A 294 -10.89 -15.64 -5.25
CA ALA A 294 -11.13 -15.57 -3.81
C ALA A 294 -11.85 -16.82 -3.27
N LEU A 295 -12.46 -17.62 -4.15
CA LEU A 295 -13.15 -18.87 -3.81
C LEU A 295 -12.26 -20.10 -3.94
N GLN A 296 -11.05 -19.94 -4.48
CA GLN A 296 -10.12 -21.04 -4.71
C GLN A 296 -9.51 -21.52 -3.37
N PRO A 297 -9.39 -22.85 -3.13
CA PRO A 297 -8.81 -23.40 -1.90
C PRO A 297 -7.39 -22.89 -1.62
N ASP A 298 -7.06 -22.69 -0.34
CA ASP A 298 -5.78 -22.08 0.09
C ASP A 298 -4.52 -22.82 -0.39
N ASP A 299 -4.61 -24.14 -0.57
CA ASP A 299 -3.52 -24.99 -1.06
C ASP A 299 -3.29 -24.88 -2.57
N SER A 300 -4.25 -24.32 -3.29
CA SER A 300 -4.18 -24.20 -4.73
C SER A 300 -3.27 -23.04 -5.15
N PRO A 301 -2.49 -23.19 -6.22
CA PRO A 301 -1.56 -22.16 -6.68
C PRO A 301 -2.32 -20.93 -7.20
N SER A 302 -1.75 -19.75 -6.97
CA SER A 302 -2.15 -18.54 -7.68
C SER A 302 -1.72 -18.61 -9.14
N LEU A 303 -2.38 -17.84 -10.00
CA LEU A 303 -1.94 -17.65 -11.37
C LEU A 303 -0.64 -16.82 -11.39
N HIS A 304 0.23 -17.14 -12.34
CA HIS A 304 1.50 -16.47 -12.65
C HIS A 304 2.67 -16.72 -11.69
N SER A 305 2.49 -16.67 -10.37
CA SER A 305 3.53 -17.00 -9.38
C SER A 305 2.99 -17.40 -8.01
N GLY A 306 3.87 -17.84 -7.10
CA GLY A 306 3.52 -18.14 -5.70
C GLY A 306 3.30 -16.91 -4.81
N THR A 307 3.35 -15.69 -5.35
CA THR A 307 3.20 -14.46 -4.58
C THR A 307 1.82 -14.36 -3.95
N ARG A 308 1.74 -14.17 -2.64
CA ARG A 308 0.46 -14.07 -1.91
C ARG A 308 0.62 -13.61 -0.47
N VAL A 309 -0.49 -13.17 0.12
CA VAL A 309 -0.67 -13.07 1.56
C VAL A 309 -1.70 -14.12 2.01
N MET A 310 -1.39 -14.87 3.06
CA MET A 310 -2.31 -15.86 3.65
C MET A 310 -2.70 -15.45 5.06
N HIS A 311 -3.99 -15.47 5.34
CA HIS A 311 -4.55 -15.33 6.69
C HIS A 311 -4.66 -16.72 7.30
N LEU A 312 -3.87 -16.98 8.34
CA LEU A 312 -3.80 -18.27 9.02
C LEU A 312 -4.56 -18.21 10.34
N GLU A 313 -5.11 -19.37 10.74
CA GLU A 313 -5.72 -19.57 12.07
C GLU A 313 -6.79 -18.52 12.41
N LYS A 314 -7.67 -18.24 11.44
CA LYS A 314 -8.69 -17.19 11.56
C LYS A 314 -9.65 -17.44 12.73
N VAL A 315 -9.89 -16.40 13.52
CA VAL A 315 -10.81 -16.41 14.65
C VAL A 315 -11.78 -15.24 14.54
N LEU A 316 -13.03 -15.45 14.97
CA LEU A 316 -14.01 -14.39 15.04
C LEU A 316 -13.58 -13.32 16.05
N ASP A 317 -13.41 -12.09 15.59
CA ASP A 317 -13.33 -10.93 16.46
C ASP A 317 -14.76 -10.46 16.80
N PRO A 318 -15.21 -10.56 18.07
CA PRO A 318 -16.57 -10.20 18.44
C PRO A 318 -16.88 -8.70 18.32
N GLU A 319 -15.85 -7.83 18.33
CA GLU A 319 -16.02 -6.38 18.17
C GLU A 319 -16.38 -6.04 16.72
N THR A 320 -15.61 -6.61 15.78
CA THR A 320 -15.67 -6.26 14.36
C THR A 320 -16.63 -7.14 13.58
N GLY A 321 -16.82 -8.39 14.02
CA GLY A 321 -17.62 -9.41 13.36
C GLY A 321 -16.88 -10.19 12.27
N TYR A 322 -15.59 -9.91 12.04
CA TYR A 322 -14.79 -10.59 11.00
C TYR A 322 -13.99 -11.76 11.53
N GLN A 323 -13.64 -12.67 10.62
CA GLN A 323 -12.69 -13.75 10.86
C GLN A 323 -11.26 -13.22 10.65
N VAL A 324 -10.62 -12.78 11.73
CA VAL A 324 -9.30 -12.14 11.67
C VAL A 324 -8.18 -13.17 11.85
N PRO A 325 -7.05 -13.04 11.14
CA PRO A 325 -5.93 -13.97 11.24
C PRO A 325 -5.22 -13.88 12.60
N GLN A 326 -4.82 -15.02 13.16
CA GLN A 326 -3.88 -15.03 14.29
C GLN A 326 -2.42 -15.02 13.84
N SER A 327 -2.17 -15.37 12.58
CA SER A 327 -0.89 -15.13 11.92
C SER A 327 -1.09 -14.87 10.43
N MET A 328 -0.14 -14.16 9.83
CA MET A 328 -0.12 -13.91 8.39
C MET A 328 1.17 -14.42 7.78
N LYS A 329 1.06 -15.14 6.67
CA LYS A 329 2.21 -15.58 5.86
C LYS A 329 2.28 -14.74 4.59
N CYS A 330 3.45 -14.14 4.36
CA CYS A 330 3.73 -13.36 3.17
C CYS A 330 4.75 -14.10 2.31
N THR A 331 4.45 -14.25 1.01
CA THR A 331 5.33 -14.92 0.05
C THR A 331 5.59 -14.00 -1.14
N TRP A 332 6.86 -13.82 -1.46
CA TRP A 332 7.33 -13.18 -2.69
C TRP A 332 7.86 -14.25 -3.62
N ASP A 333 7.43 -14.16 -4.87
CA ASP A 333 7.87 -15.06 -5.93
C ASP A 333 7.85 -14.33 -7.27
N GLY A 334 9.03 -14.08 -7.84
CA GLY A 334 9.12 -13.55 -9.19
C GLY A 334 10.51 -13.63 -9.80
N ALA A 335 10.60 -13.10 -11.02
CA ALA A 335 11.86 -13.01 -11.75
C ALA A 335 12.84 -12.07 -11.04
N ALA A 336 14.12 -12.42 -11.09
CA ALA A 336 15.19 -11.55 -10.63
C ALA A 336 15.32 -10.33 -11.55
N LEU A 337 15.69 -9.20 -10.98
CA LEU A 337 16.17 -8.01 -11.67
C LEU A 337 17.68 -7.95 -11.48
N ILE A 338 18.42 -8.05 -12.58
CA ILE A 338 19.88 -7.97 -12.61
C ILE A 338 20.23 -6.75 -13.45
N ASP A 339 20.97 -5.80 -12.87
CA ASP A 339 21.33 -4.53 -13.50
C ASP A 339 20.13 -3.77 -14.07
N GLY A 340 18.98 -3.83 -13.37
CA GLY A 340 17.74 -3.14 -13.77
C GLY A 340 16.95 -3.83 -14.88
N ALA A 341 17.36 -5.02 -15.34
CA ALA A 341 16.66 -5.81 -16.34
C ALA A 341 16.14 -7.13 -15.77
N ALA A 342 14.96 -7.56 -16.23
CA ALA A 342 14.41 -8.86 -15.84
C ALA A 342 15.25 -10.02 -16.38
N ALA A 343 15.50 -11.00 -15.53
CA ALA A 343 16.11 -12.29 -15.85
C ALA A 343 15.07 -13.39 -15.59
N PRO A 344 14.16 -13.69 -16.55
CA PRO A 344 12.96 -14.51 -16.29
C PRO A 344 13.24 -15.96 -15.88
N SER A 345 14.42 -16.49 -16.23
CA SER A 345 14.87 -17.84 -15.85
C SER A 345 15.46 -17.92 -14.43
N THR A 346 15.63 -16.77 -13.78
CA THR A 346 16.29 -16.63 -12.49
C THR A 346 15.27 -16.07 -11.51
N ARG A 347 15.15 -16.68 -10.33
CA ARG A 347 14.09 -16.29 -9.38
C ARG A 347 14.64 -15.66 -8.11
N VAL A 348 13.84 -14.76 -7.56
CA VAL A 348 13.94 -14.29 -6.17
C VAL A 348 12.70 -14.80 -5.44
N THR A 349 12.90 -15.43 -4.28
CA THR A 349 11.80 -15.86 -3.42
C THR A 349 12.00 -15.35 -2.00
N GLY A 350 10.94 -14.87 -1.38
CA GLY A 350 10.94 -14.44 0.02
C GLY A 350 9.78 -15.07 0.77
N GLU A 351 9.97 -15.39 2.04
CA GLU A 351 8.89 -15.84 2.91
C GLU A 351 9.09 -15.30 4.33
N LEU A 352 8.01 -14.81 4.93
CA LEU A 352 7.93 -14.54 6.36
C LEU A 352 6.57 -14.95 6.91
N VAL A 353 6.53 -15.21 8.21
CA VAL A 353 5.31 -15.42 8.98
C VAL A 353 5.32 -14.46 10.15
N VAL A 354 4.27 -13.66 10.29
CA VAL A 354 4.07 -12.74 11.41
C VAL A 354 3.00 -13.31 12.36
N PRO A 355 3.33 -13.54 13.64
CA PRO A 355 2.34 -13.92 14.65
C PRO A 355 1.61 -12.68 15.15
N LEU A 356 0.31 -12.59 14.87
CA LEU A 356 -0.55 -11.47 15.24
C LEU A 356 -1.24 -11.67 16.59
N GLY A 357 -1.30 -12.90 17.11
CA GLY A 357 -1.99 -13.17 18.37
C GLY A 357 -3.50 -13.19 18.21
N SER A 358 -4.23 -13.26 19.33
CA SER A 358 -5.69 -13.32 19.33
C SER A 358 -6.32 -11.94 19.14
N PRO A 359 -7.61 -11.84 18.75
CA PRO A 359 -8.26 -10.55 18.51
C PRO A 359 -8.29 -9.61 19.73
N ASP A 360 -8.26 -10.18 20.94
CA ASP A 360 -8.21 -9.47 22.23
C ASP A 360 -6.78 -9.08 22.65
N GLN A 361 -5.76 -9.71 22.06
CA GLN A 361 -4.35 -9.44 22.36
C GLN A 361 -3.51 -9.46 21.08
N VAL A 362 -3.70 -8.43 20.25
CA VAL A 362 -2.99 -8.30 18.98
C VAL A 362 -1.53 -7.87 19.21
N ASN A 363 -0.58 -8.71 18.80
CA ASN A 363 0.85 -8.46 18.88
C ASN A 363 1.26 -7.29 17.99
N GLY A 364 2.06 -6.38 18.53
CA GLY A 364 2.59 -5.25 17.77
C GLY A 364 1.53 -4.22 17.36
N LEU A 365 0.33 -4.23 17.95
CA LEU A 365 -0.77 -3.35 17.54
C LEU A 365 -0.42 -1.85 17.65
N ILE A 366 -0.26 -1.21 16.50
CA ILE A 366 -0.18 0.24 16.38
C ILE A 366 -1.59 0.83 16.52
N ASP A 367 -2.55 0.31 15.76
CA ASP A 367 -3.89 0.89 15.73
C ASP A 367 -4.92 -0.15 15.29
N LYS A 368 -6.13 -0.05 15.84
CA LYS A 368 -7.31 -0.79 15.40
C LYS A 368 -8.39 0.24 15.06
N VAL A 369 -8.54 0.52 13.77
CA VAL A 369 -9.34 1.65 13.30
C VAL A 369 -10.73 1.18 12.95
N ASP A 370 -11.74 1.67 13.68
CA ASP A 370 -13.14 1.62 13.26
C ASP A 370 -13.41 2.76 12.27
N ILE A 371 -13.48 2.42 10.99
CA ILE A 371 -13.62 3.43 9.93
C ILE A 371 -14.94 4.19 10.06
N LEU A 372 -15.99 3.57 10.63
CA LEU A 372 -17.28 4.23 10.85
C LEU A 372 -17.23 5.18 12.05
N ALA A 373 -16.46 4.85 13.09
CA ALA A 373 -16.29 5.71 14.26
C ALA A 373 -15.63 7.04 13.87
N GLU A 374 -14.69 7.00 12.92
CA GLU A 374 -13.96 8.15 12.39
C GLU A 374 -14.82 9.10 11.52
N ILE A 375 -16.05 8.71 11.17
CA ILE A 375 -16.97 9.55 10.41
C ILE A 375 -17.66 10.57 11.32
N PRO A 376 -17.64 11.88 11.01
CA PRO A 376 -18.43 12.87 11.73
C PRO A 376 -19.92 12.47 11.81
N TYR A 377 -20.53 12.60 12.99
CA TYR A 377 -21.88 12.10 13.27
C TYR A 377 -22.97 12.56 12.29
N VAL A 378 -22.86 13.79 11.76
CA VAL A 378 -23.83 14.36 10.79
C VAL A 378 -23.78 13.64 9.45
N VAL A 379 -22.59 13.19 9.01
CA VAL A 379 -22.40 12.46 7.75
C VAL A 379 -22.96 11.04 7.84
N ARG A 380 -22.79 10.37 9.00
CA ARG A 380 -23.33 9.02 9.24
C ARG A 380 -24.84 8.91 9.01
N LYS A 381 -25.60 10.00 9.15
CA LYS A 381 -27.06 10.03 8.94
C LYS A 381 -27.49 10.15 7.48
N VAL A 382 -26.59 10.58 6.58
CA VAL A 382 -26.90 10.88 5.18
C VAL A 382 -26.37 9.81 4.23
N VAL A 383 -25.36 9.04 4.66
CA VAL A 383 -24.87 7.89 3.90
C VAL A 383 -25.89 6.77 4.03
N ASN A 384 -26.57 6.42 2.92
CA ASN A 384 -27.34 5.19 2.78
C ASN A 384 -26.35 4.02 2.88
N TYR A 385 -26.15 3.60 4.11
CA TYR A 385 -25.26 2.52 4.47
C TYR A 385 -25.76 1.23 3.80
N VAL A 386 -24.86 0.48 3.16
CA VAL A 386 -25.14 -0.91 2.78
C VAL A 386 -25.34 -1.66 4.09
N ALA A 387 -26.60 -1.85 4.51
CA ALA A 387 -26.95 -2.40 5.80
C ALA A 387 -26.10 -3.65 6.14
N GLY A 388 -25.21 -3.55 7.15
CA GLY A 388 -24.53 -4.68 7.77
C GLY A 388 -22.99 -4.75 7.84
N THR A 389 -22.20 -3.92 7.15
CA THR A 389 -20.71 -4.03 7.19
C THR A 389 -20.01 -3.13 8.25
N LYS A 390 -19.01 -3.70 8.92
CA LYS A 390 -18.13 -3.13 9.96
C LYS A 390 -16.77 -2.68 9.46
N PRO A 391 -16.50 -1.75 8.53
CA PRO A 391 -15.14 -1.61 8.02
C PRO A 391 -14.09 -1.35 9.13
N TYR A 392 -13.08 -2.23 9.26
CA TYR A 392 -12.01 -2.14 10.25
C TYR A 392 -10.62 -2.31 9.61
N ILE A 393 -9.62 -1.64 10.19
CA ILE A 393 -8.20 -1.84 9.87
C ILE A 393 -7.49 -2.29 11.14
N TYR A 394 -6.62 -3.28 10.99
CA TYR A 394 -5.61 -3.61 11.99
C TYR A 394 -4.27 -3.18 11.42
N GLN A 395 -3.52 -2.38 12.18
CA GLN A 395 -2.17 -1.94 11.82
C GLN A 395 -1.22 -2.46 12.88
N THR A 396 -0.25 -3.29 12.49
CA THR A 396 0.73 -3.84 13.42
C THR A 396 2.16 -3.57 12.98
N LEU A 397 3.07 -3.61 13.95
CA LEU A 397 4.52 -3.47 13.76
C LEU A 397 5.19 -4.56 14.60
N ASN A 398 5.73 -5.57 13.92
CA ASN A 398 6.28 -6.76 14.56
C ASN A 398 7.70 -7.03 14.07
N GLU A 399 8.58 -7.46 14.98
CA GLU A 399 9.88 -8.03 14.59
C GLU A 399 9.65 -9.41 13.97
N VAL A 400 10.24 -9.65 12.81
CA VAL A 400 10.10 -10.90 12.05
C VAL A 400 11.41 -11.26 11.37
N ASP A 401 11.49 -12.51 10.90
CA ASP A 401 12.60 -13.03 10.11
C ASP A 401 12.13 -13.29 8.68
N LEU A 402 12.81 -12.69 7.71
CA LEU A 402 12.57 -12.90 6.28
C LEU A 402 13.55 -13.94 5.75
N ALA A 403 13.03 -15.08 5.29
CA ALA A 403 13.80 -16.08 4.56
C ALA A 403 13.85 -15.69 3.07
N LEU A 404 15.00 -15.24 2.59
CA LEU A 404 15.20 -14.70 1.25
C LEU A 404 16.17 -15.60 0.43
N CYS A 405 15.69 -16.13 -0.69
CA CYS A 405 16.55 -16.81 -1.66
C CYS A 405 16.88 -15.87 -2.82
N LEU A 406 18.16 -15.55 -2.96
CA LEU A 406 18.70 -14.78 -4.07
C LEU A 406 19.51 -15.69 -5.02
N PRO A 407 19.54 -15.39 -6.32
CA PRO A 407 20.49 -16.01 -7.24
C PRO A 407 21.92 -15.51 -6.97
N ASP A 408 22.92 -16.27 -7.38
CA ASP A 408 24.33 -15.97 -7.08
C ASP A 408 24.78 -14.61 -7.66
N ALA A 409 24.21 -14.18 -8.79
CA ALA A 409 24.48 -12.87 -9.37
C ALA A 409 24.05 -11.68 -8.48
N LEU A 410 23.17 -11.91 -7.51
CA LEU A 410 22.66 -10.90 -6.57
C LEU A 410 23.19 -11.08 -5.15
N LYS A 411 24.01 -12.11 -4.90
CA LYS A 411 24.68 -12.31 -3.62
C LYS A 411 25.99 -11.55 -3.61
N ASP A 412 26.30 -10.94 -2.48
CA ASP A 412 27.69 -10.60 -2.19
C ASP A 412 28.40 -11.93 -1.91
N GLY A 413 29.52 -12.19 -2.59
CA GLY A 413 30.20 -13.50 -2.69
C GLY A 413 30.64 -14.17 -1.37
N SER A 414 30.21 -13.66 -0.22
CA SER A 414 30.32 -14.23 1.13
C SER A 414 29.06 -15.00 1.59
N SER A 415 27.99 -15.04 0.79
CA SER A 415 26.72 -15.67 1.17
C SER A 415 26.78 -17.21 1.09
N GLU A 416 26.43 -17.89 2.18
CA GLU A 416 26.36 -19.36 2.23
C GLU A 416 25.28 -19.95 1.29
N ALA A 417 25.34 -21.26 1.05
CA ALA A 417 24.32 -21.97 0.28
C ALA A 417 23.04 -22.15 1.11
N GLY A 418 21.95 -21.46 0.73
CA GLY A 418 20.65 -21.56 1.38
C GLY A 418 19.87 -20.25 1.34
N PRO A 419 18.68 -20.19 1.97
CA PRO A 419 17.99 -18.92 2.21
C PRO A 419 18.79 -18.04 3.16
N LEU A 420 18.91 -16.76 2.83
CA LEU A 420 19.39 -15.72 3.72
C LEU A 420 18.29 -15.37 4.72
N HIS A 421 18.57 -15.46 6.01
CA HIS A 421 17.65 -15.05 7.08
C HIS A 421 17.96 -13.61 7.47
N VAL A 422 17.02 -12.71 7.23
CA VAL A 422 17.18 -11.27 7.47
C VAL A 422 16.22 -10.87 8.58
N LYS A 423 16.77 -10.42 9.71
CA LYS A 423 15.94 -9.92 10.82
C LYS A 423 15.53 -8.50 10.56
N GLY A 424 14.26 -8.19 10.79
CA GLY A 424 13.76 -6.85 10.56
C GLY A 424 12.41 -6.62 11.20
N THR A 425 11.78 -5.52 10.79
CA THR A 425 10.46 -5.14 11.27
C THR A 425 9.48 -5.17 10.10
N LEU A 426 8.34 -5.80 10.32
CA LEU A 426 7.21 -5.77 9.41
C LEU A 426 6.17 -4.80 9.95
N PHE A 427 5.92 -3.74 9.18
CA PHE A 427 4.66 -3.03 9.27
C PHE A 427 3.64 -3.75 8.39
N GLU A 428 2.49 -4.14 8.93
CA GLU A 428 1.40 -4.68 8.13
C GLU A 428 0.06 -4.04 8.46
N GLU A 429 -0.77 -3.95 7.43
CA GLU A 429 -2.17 -3.57 7.53
C GLU A 429 -3.03 -4.69 6.95
N HIS A 430 -4.02 -5.15 7.69
CA HIS A 430 -5.09 -5.98 7.13
C HIS A 430 -6.43 -5.30 7.41
N THR A 431 -7.16 -5.05 6.32
CA THR A 431 -8.41 -4.28 6.32
C THR A 431 -9.55 -5.17 5.89
N PHE A 432 -10.63 -5.15 6.65
CA PHE A 432 -11.90 -5.78 6.30
C PHE A 432 -12.93 -4.70 6.01
N ILE A 433 -13.66 -4.84 4.91
CA ILE A 433 -14.64 -3.85 4.45
C ILE A 433 -16.03 -4.50 4.32
N SER A 434 -16.07 -5.67 3.69
CA SER A 434 -17.27 -6.47 3.48
C SER A 434 -16.84 -7.92 3.26
N GLU A 435 -17.52 -8.88 3.85
CA GLU A 435 -17.33 -10.32 3.56
C GLU A 435 -18.67 -10.97 3.25
#